data_AF-A0A938YQN7-F1
#
_entry.id   AF-A0A938YQN7-F1
#
_cell.length_a   1.000
_cell.length_b   1.000
_cell.length_c   1.000
_cell.angle_alpha   90.00
_cell.angle_beta   90.00
_cell.angle_gamma   90.00
#
_symmetry.space_group_name_H-M   'P 1'
#
loop_
_entity.id
_entity.type
_entity.pdbx_description
1 polymer ?
#
loop_
_entity_poly.entity_id
_entity_poly.type
_entity_poly.pdbx_seq_one_letter_code
_entity_poly.pdbx_strand_id
1 'polypeptide(L)' 'FIKLKESPVPAEEFNVAKLSGSKGTYRVRIQRIRVIYDVCWKEKRIEILKVEKRKERTYK' A
#
# COMPACT_ATOMS: atom_id res chain seq x y z
N PHE A 1 -4.80 -4.26 8.96
CA PHE A 1 -4.12 -5.50 8.52
C PHE A 1 -5.07 -6.58 8.05
N ILE A 2 -6.25 -6.77 8.66
CA ILE A 2 -7.23 -7.80 8.24
C ILE A 2 -7.60 -7.70 6.75
N LYS A 3 -7.84 -6.49 6.24
CA LYS A 3 -8.28 -6.28 4.85
C LYS A 3 -7.29 -6.66 3.75
N LEU A 4 -5.97 -6.60 4.00
CA LEU A 4 -4.98 -7.06 3.01
C LEU A 4 -4.96 -8.59 2.87
N LYS A 5 -5.43 -9.33 3.89
CA LYS A 5 -5.55 -10.78 3.81
C LYS A 5 -6.72 -11.21 2.93
N GLU A 6 -7.79 -10.42 2.91
CA GLU A 6 -9.00 -10.69 2.13
C GLU A 6 -8.88 -10.16 0.70
N SER A 7 -8.34 -8.95 0.53
CA SER A 7 -8.08 -8.34 -0.77
C SER A 7 -6.68 -7.71 -0.81
N PRO A 8 -5.79 -8.16 -1.72
CA PRO A 8 -4.46 -7.58 -1.85
C PRO A 8 -4.48 -6.14 -2.38
N VAL A 9 -5.58 -5.70 -3.01
CA VAL A 9 -5.74 -4.35 -3.55
C VAL A 9 -7.12 -3.81 -3.12
N PRO A 10 -7.28 -3.34 -1.87
CA PRO A 10 -8.57 -2.86 -1.37
C PRO A 10 -8.84 -1.42 -1.83
N ALA A 11 -8.91 -1.22 -3.15
CA ALA A 11 -9.05 0.10 -3.78
C ALA A 11 -10.43 0.75 -3.57
N GLU A 12 -11.47 -0.06 -3.33
CA GLU A 12 -12.82 0.45 -3.03
C GLU A 12 -12.91 1.11 -1.65
N GLU A 13 -12.14 0.60 -0.68
CA GLU A 13 -12.23 1.03 0.72
C GLU A 13 -11.07 1.93 1.15
N PHE A 14 -9.94 1.83 0.48
CA PHE A 14 -8.77 2.64 0.75
C PHE A 14 -8.25 3.30 -0.51
N ASN A 15 -7.56 4.41 -0.32
CA ASN A 15 -6.79 5.03 -1.39
C ASN A 15 -5.55 4.17 -1.67
N VAL A 16 -5.74 3.17 -2.53
CA VAL A 16 -4.69 2.29 -3.05
C VAL A 16 -4.29 2.80 -4.43
N ALA A 17 -3.00 3.01 -4.63
CA ALA A 17 -2.44 3.37 -5.92
C ALA A 17 -1.33 2.38 -6.28
N LYS A 18 -1.35 1.87 -7.52
CA LYS A 18 -0.20 1.12 -8.06
C LYS A 18 0.94 2.09 -8.32
N LEU A 19 2.16 1.74 -7.89
CA LEU A 19 3.34 2.54 -8.20
C LEU A 19 3.82 2.19 -9.61
N SER A 20 3.96 3.22 -10.46
CA SER A 20 4.45 3.08 -11.84
C SER A 20 5.88 2.54 -11.87
N GLY A 21 6.20 1.75 -12.89
CA GLY A 21 7.51 1.10 -13.04
C GLY A 21 7.68 -0.21 -12.25
N SER A 22 6.70 -0.59 -11.42
CA SER A 22 6.70 -1.86 -10.69
C SER A 22 5.68 -2.87 -11.26
N LYS A 23 6.00 -4.16 -11.20
CA LYS A 23 5.08 -5.22 -11.65
C LYS A 23 3.90 -5.41 -10.69
N GLY A 24 4.10 -5.18 -9.39
CA GLY A 24 3.10 -5.45 -8.35
C GLY A 24 3.25 -4.65 -7.07
N THR A 25 3.87 -3.47 -7.11
CA THR A 25 3.99 -2.59 -5.95
C THR A 25 2.80 -1.66 -5.85
N TYR A 26 2.22 -1.58 -4.65
CA TYR A 26 1.09 -0.76 -4.34
C TYR A 26 1.40 0.11 -3.11
N ARG A 27 0.73 1.25 -3.06
CA ARG A 27 0.72 2.13 -1.90
C ARG A 27 -0.70 2.26 -1.41
N VAL A 28 -0.94 1.87 -0.16
CA VAL A 28 -2.21 2.15 0.54
C VAL A 28 -2.01 3.29 1.53
N ARG A 29 -2.99 4.21 1.57
CA ARG A 29 -3.04 5.26 2.58
C ARG A 29 -4.12 4.94 3.61
N ILE A 30 -3.70 4.81 4.86
CA ILE A 30 -4.59 4.57 6.01
C ILE A 30 -4.45 5.79 6.93
N GLN A 31 -5.41 6.72 6.85
CA GLN A 31 -5.39 7.97 7.61
C GLN A 31 -4.06 8.75 7.45
N ARG A 32 -3.22 8.75 8.50
CA ARG A 32 -1.90 9.40 8.57
C ARG A 32 -0.75 8.45 8.24
N ILE A 33 -1.00 7.20 7.87
CA ILE A 33 0.02 6.21 7.54
C ILE A 33 -0.03 5.91 6.05
N ARG A 34 1.13 5.74 5.43
CA ARG A 34 1.33 5.23 4.08
C ARG A 34 2.06 3.91 4.19
N VAL A 35 1.51 2.87 3.57
CA VAL A 35 2.16 1.56 3.49
C VAL A 35 2.44 1.27 2.03
N ILE A 36 3.70 0.97 1.73
CA ILE A 36 4.13 0.48 0.43
C ILE A 36 4.34 -1.02 0.57
N TYR A 37 3.72 -1.78 -0.31
CA TYR A 37 3.77 -3.23 -0.28
C TYR A 37 3.79 -3.82 -1.69
N ASP A 38 4.39 -4.99 -1.81
CA ASP A 38 4.39 -5.81 -3.01
C ASP A 38 3.38 -6.94 -2.89
N VAL A 39 2.70 -7.24 -4.00
CA VAL A 39 1.84 -8.40 -4.14
C VAL A 39 2.50 -9.39 -5.07
N CYS A 40 3.02 -10.47 -4.50
CA CYS A 40 3.52 -11.64 -5.20
C CYS A 40 2.35 -12.58 -5.54
N TRP A 41 1.70 -12.33 -6.67
CA TRP A 41 0.53 -13.11 -7.12
C TRP A 41 0.78 -14.61 -7.26
N LYS A 42 1.99 -15.00 -7.72
CA LYS A 42 2.38 -16.42 -7.87
C LYS A 42 2.41 -17.16 -6.54
N GLU A 43 2.94 -16.51 -5.50
CA GLU A 43 3.11 -17.09 -4.17
C GLU A 43 1.93 -16.77 -3.24
N LYS A 44 0.94 -16.00 -3.72
CA LYS A 44 -0.13 -15.41 -2.92
C LYS A 44 0.41 -14.71 -1.66
N ARG A 45 1.57 -14.06 -1.79
CA ARG A 45 2.31 -13.43 -0.70
C ARG A 45 2.22 -11.91 -0.82
N ILE A 46 2.00 -11.24 0.30
CA ILE A 46 2.08 -9.78 0.39
C ILE A 46 3.30 -9.44 1.24
N GLU A 47 4.18 -8.60 0.72
CA GLU A 47 5.39 -8.16 1.39
C GLU A 47 5.34 -6.65 1.65
N ILE A 48 5.51 -6.24 2.91
CA ILE A 48 5.48 -4.83 3.27
C ILE A 48 6.90 -4.28 3.14
N LEU A 49 7.09 -3.42 2.14
CA LEU A 49 8.38 -2.80 1.86
C LEU A 49 8.66 -1.64 2.82
N LYS A 50 7.63 -0.81 3.08
CA LYS A 50 7.80 0.41 3.86
C LYS A 50 6.52 0.84 4.55
N VAL A 51 6.65 1.30 5.79
CA VAL A 51 5.59 1.98 6.54
C VAL A 51 6.07 3.38 6.90
N GLU A 52 5.37 4.40 6.40
CA GLU A 52 5.67 5.80 6.67
C GLU A 52 4.51 6.47 7.37
N LYS A 53 4.80 7.27 8.41
CA LYS A 53 3.85 8.26 8.91
C LYS A 53 3.91 9.49 8.01
N ARG A 54 2.74 10.08 7.73
CA ARG A 54 2.62 11.36 7.04
C ARG A 54 3.31 12.40 7.90
N LYS A 55 4.49 12.87 7.44
CA LYS A 55 5.08 14.10 7.98
C LYS A 55 4.07 15.23 7.83
N GLU A 56 3.87 16.00 8.88
CA GLU A 56 3.09 17.24 8.82
C GLU A 56 3.64 18.11 7.68
N ARG A 57 2.71 18.77 6.96
CA ARG A 57 2.91 19.43 5.67
C ARG A 57 4.27 20.12 5.52
N THR A 58 5.03 19.78 4.48
CA THR A 58 5.96 20.73 3.84
C THR A 58 5.18 21.48 2.76
N TYR A 59 4.41 22.49 3.17
CA TYR A 59 4.22 23.67 2.33
C TYR A 59 5.02 24.77 3.04
N LYS A 60 6.09 25.23 2.38
CA LYS A 60 6.67 26.55 2.63
C LYS A 60 5.97 27.53 1.70
#